data_AF-A0A6I3MJ07-F1
#
_entry.id   AF-A0A6I3MJ07-F1
#
_cell.length_a   1.000
_cell.length_b   1.000
_cell.length_c   1.000
_cell.angle_alpha   90.00
_cell.angle_beta   90.00
_cell.angle_gamma   90.00
#
_symmetry.space_group_name_H-M   'P 1'
#
loop_
_entity.id
_entity.type
_entity.pdbx_description
1 polymer ?
#
loop_
_entity_poly.entity_id
_entity_poly.type
_entity_poly.pdbx_seq_one_letter_code
_entity_poly.pdbx_strand_id
1 'polypeptide(L)'
;MKLNYKNFEIEIFDDPTYTLNSVNNLKDYKMVYTDLVSQFHPACQHSITINENDLEISSAVIIETGGATGIHDNSFIIEDDFLVHGELQIFRITKEGEILWDFGGRDIWVNIEGKPEITFENNLIRLFDFESNEYVLNFDGKEIEFNPKIAKKRDY
;
A
#
# COMPACT_ATOMS: atom_id res chain seq x y z
N MET A 1 8.29 -7.42 -2.47
CA MET A 1 8.60 -6.70 -3.71
C MET A 1 9.91 -5.94 -3.58
N LYS A 2 10.63 -5.76 -4.69
CA LYS A 2 11.72 -4.79 -4.83
C LYS A 2 11.54 -3.90 -6.07
N LEU A 3 11.64 -2.59 -5.92
CA LEU A 3 11.52 -1.57 -6.96
C LEU A 3 12.81 -0.75 -7.05
N ASN A 4 13.32 -0.51 -8.26
CA ASN A 4 14.51 0.32 -8.48
C ASN A 4 14.13 1.61 -9.22
N TYR A 5 14.59 2.75 -8.73
CA TYR A 5 14.40 4.05 -9.40
C TYR A 5 15.56 5.00 -9.14
N LYS A 6 16.19 5.48 -10.22
CA LYS A 6 17.42 6.30 -10.14
C LYS A 6 18.47 5.57 -9.29
N ASN A 7 18.90 6.18 -8.19
CA ASN A 7 19.82 5.64 -7.19
C ASN A 7 19.11 5.10 -5.94
N PHE A 8 17.77 5.03 -5.98
CA PHE A 8 16.94 4.48 -4.93
C PHE A 8 16.51 3.06 -5.23
N GLU A 9 16.40 2.29 -4.16
CA GLU A 9 15.88 0.94 -4.15
C GLU A 9 14.85 0.85 -3.02
N ILE A 10 13.62 0.50 -3.37
CA ILE A 10 12.50 0.39 -2.44
C ILE A 10 12.15 -1.08 -2.29
N GLU A 11 12.18 -1.54 -1.05
CA GLU A 11 11.93 -2.91 -0.66
C GLU A 11 10.69 -2.94 0.21
N ILE A 12 9.71 -3.75 -0.17
CA ILE A 12 8.47 -3.91 0.59
C ILE A 12 8.30 -5.40 0.87
N PHE A 13 8.26 -5.79 2.14
CA PHE A 13 8.19 -7.21 2.54
C PHE A 13 7.29 -7.43 3.75
N ASP A 14 6.60 -8.57 3.78
CA ASP A 14 5.92 -9.04 4.98
C ASP A 14 6.98 -9.35 6.04
N ASP A 15 6.89 -8.72 7.20
CA ASP A 15 7.69 -9.03 8.39
C ASP A 15 6.78 -9.58 9.51
N PRO A 16 6.24 -10.80 9.35
CA PRO A 16 5.31 -11.39 10.33
C PRO A 16 5.95 -11.63 11.70
N THR A 17 7.29 -11.50 11.80
CA THR A 17 8.03 -11.67 13.05
C THR A 17 8.13 -10.38 13.86
N TYR A 18 7.84 -9.22 13.25
CA TYR A 18 7.90 -7.94 13.93
C TYR A 18 6.86 -7.87 15.06
N THR A 19 7.34 -7.55 16.26
CA THR A 19 6.52 -7.35 17.45
C THR A 19 6.69 -5.93 17.97
N LEU A 20 5.58 -5.20 18.10
CA LEU A 20 5.59 -3.82 18.59
C LEU A 20 6.31 -3.72 19.96
N ASN A 21 7.26 -2.79 20.08
CA ASN A 21 8.07 -2.54 21.28
C ASN A 21 8.93 -3.71 21.78
N SER A 22 9.14 -4.74 20.96
CA SER A 22 10.02 -5.87 21.30
C SER A 22 11.48 -5.54 20.98
N VAL A 23 12.37 -5.74 21.95
CA VAL A 23 13.82 -5.66 21.73
C VAL A 23 14.38 -6.89 20.98
N ASN A 24 13.54 -7.90 20.73
CA ASN A 24 13.93 -9.12 20.04
C ASN A 24 13.62 -9.07 18.54
N ASN A 25 13.17 -7.93 18.01
CA ASN A 25 12.96 -7.77 16.57
C ASN A 25 14.28 -7.88 15.82
N LEU A 26 14.26 -8.51 14.64
CA LEU A 26 15.44 -8.64 13.79
C LEU A 26 15.88 -7.29 13.18
N LYS A 27 14.94 -6.35 13.07
CA LYS A 27 15.14 -5.02 12.52
C LYS A 27 14.41 -3.98 13.37
N ASP A 28 15.11 -2.88 13.65
CA ASP A 28 14.53 -1.66 14.21
C ASP A 28 14.17 -0.72 13.06
N TYR A 29 12.87 -0.55 12.82
CA TYR A 29 12.36 0.38 11.82
C TYR A 29 12.40 1.82 12.33
N LYS A 30 12.75 2.78 11.46
CA LYS A 30 12.79 4.20 11.82
C LYS A 30 11.39 4.74 12.12
N MET A 31 10.37 4.20 11.46
CA MET A 31 8.96 4.57 11.64
C MET A 31 8.10 3.33 11.88
N VAL A 32 7.10 3.47 12.75
CA VAL A 32 6.14 2.41 13.08
C VAL A 32 4.74 2.99 12.99
N TYR A 33 3.94 2.47 12.06
CA TYR A 33 2.55 2.86 11.84
C TYR A 33 1.63 1.74 12.28
N THR A 34 0.66 2.06 13.12
CA THR A 34 -0.27 1.06 13.63
C THR A 34 -1.58 1.72 14.08
N ASP A 35 -2.69 1.15 13.65
CA ASP A 35 -4.04 1.52 14.10
C ASP A 35 -4.53 0.63 15.27
N LEU A 36 -3.64 -0.22 15.81
CA LEU A 36 -3.96 -1.09 16.94
C LEU A 36 -4.17 -0.27 18.22
N VAL A 37 -5.41 0.15 18.44
CA VAL A 37 -5.87 0.70 19.74
C VAL A 37 -6.01 -0.43 20.80
N SER A 38 -5.85 -1.69 20.39
CA SER A 38 -6.35 -2.86 21.11
C SER A 38 -5.38 -4.05 21.07
N GLN A 39 -5.44 -4.87 22.12
CA GLN A 39 -4.57 -6.01 22.46
C GLN A 39 -4.68 -7.22 21.49
N PHE A 40 -5.15 -7.00 20.27
CA PHE A 40 -5.23 -8.06 19.26
C PHE A 40 -3.88 -8.27 18.59
N HIS A 41 -3.58 -9.53 18.27
CA HIS A 41 -2.37 -9.88 17.56
C HIS A 41 -2.45 -9.29 16.15
N PRO A 42 -1.43 -8.53 15.71
CA PRO A 42 -1.36 -8.06 14.33
C PRO A 42 -1.42 -9.25 13.39
N ALA A 43 -2.25 -9.14 12.35
CA ALA A 43 -2.41 -10.21 11.37
C ALA A 43 -1.39 -10.08 10.22
N CYS A 44 -0.98 -8.84 9.93
CA CYS A 44 -0.02 -8.52 8.88
C CYS A 44 0.87 -7.34 9.30
N GLN A 45 2.15 -7.45 8.98
CA GLN A 45 3.15 -6.42 9.21
C GLN A 45 3.91 -6.21 7.91
N HIS A 46 3.75 -5.03 7.32
CA HIS A 46 4.39 -4.67 6.06
C HIS A 46 5.55 -3.76 6.33
N SER A 47 6.75 -4.25 6.05
CA SER A 47 7.96 -3.45 6.09
C SER A 47 8.15 -2.72 4.77
N ILE A 48 8.63 -1.48 4.85
CA ILE A 48 9.05 -0.66 3.73
C ILE A 48 10.47 -0.20 4.05
N THR A 49 11.41 -0.44 3.16
CA THR A 49 12.80 -0.01 3.29
C THR A 49 13.20 0.74 2.04
N ILE A 50 13.80 1.91 2.21
CA ILE A 50 14.28 2.75 1.11
C ILE A 50 15.80 2.87 1.26
N ASN A 51 16.52 2.36 0.26
CA ASN A 51 17.96 2.41 0.16
C ASN A 51 18.36 3.44 -0.90
N GLU A 52 19.40 4.23 -0.63
CA GLU A 52 20.07 5.09 -1.61
C GLU A 52 21.54 4.67 -1.70
N ASN A 53 22.01 4.26 -2.88
CA ASN A 53 23.39 3.74 -3.06
C ASN A 53 23.77 2.66 -2.03
N ASP A 54 22.91 1.65 -1.86
CA ASP A 54 23.07 0.53 -0.90
C ASP A 54 23.02 0.90 0.59
N LEU A 55 22.71 2.16 0.93
CA LEU A 55 22.53 2.62 2.32
C LEU A 55 21.06 2.84 2.65
N GLU A 56 20.58 2.27 3.76
CA GLU A 56 19.21 2.51 4.23
C GLU A 56 19.01 3.98 4.66
N ILE A 57 18.29 4.74 3.84
CA ILE A 57 17.91 6.12 4.14
C ILE A 57 16.60 6.20 4.92
N SER A 58 15.68 5.25 4.73
CA SER A 58 14.46 5.16 5.52
C SER A 58 13.96 3.73 5.67
N SER A 59 13.23 3.48 6.76
CA SER A 59 12.49 2.24 6.95
C SER A 59 11.26 2.46 7.83
N ALA A 60 10.15 1.87 7.41
CA ALA A 60 8.86 1.91 8.10
C ALA A 60 8.30 0.49 8.23
N VAL A 61 7.53 0.25 9.29
CA VAL A 61 6.66 -0.93 9.39
C VAL A 61 5.23 -0.49 9.63
N ILE A 62 4.32 -1.02 8.82
CA ILE A 62 2.89 -0.79 8.90
C ILE A 62 2.26 -2.05 9.48
N ILE A 63 1.53 -1.90 10.57
CA ILE A 63 0.93 -3.01 11.32
C ILE A 63 -0.59 -2.94 11.15
N GLU A 64 -1.14 -3.91 10.44
CA GLU A 64 -2.55 -3.95 10.07
C GLU A 64 -3.32 -5.08 10.78
N THR A 65 -4.62 -4.86 10.97
CA THR A 65 -5.53 -5.82 11.60
C THR A 65 -6.45 -6.42 10.54
N GLY A 66 -6.10 -7.59 10.00
CA GLY A 66 -6.88 -8.28 8.96
C GLY A 66 -6.02 -9.32 8.26
N GLY A 67 -6.35 -10.60 8.43
CA GLY A 67 -5.54 -11.71 7.95
C GLY A 67 -5.77 -12.00 6.47
N ALA A 68 -5.19 -11.19 5.61
CA ALA A 68 -4.90 -11.43 4.19
C ALA A 68 -4.50 -10.08 3.62
N THR A 69 -3.24 -9.70 3.81
CA THR A 69 -2.66 -8.62 3.04
C THR A 69 -1.32 -9.09 2.49
N GLY A 70 -1.26 -9.32 1.18
CA GLY A 70 -0.05 -9.61 0.43
C GLY A 70 0.45 -8.35 -0.28
N ILE A 71 1.77 -8.23 -0.40
CA ILE A 71 2.40 -7.14 -1.16
C ILE A 71 2.44 -7.52 -2.64
N HIS A 72 1.88 -6.66 -3.49
CA HIS A 72 1.78 -6.88 -4.94
C HIS A 72 2.71 -5.97 -5.73
N ASP A 73 3.36 -6.50 -6.79
CA ASP A 73 4.07 -5.91 -7.97
C ASP A 73 4.04 -4.38 -8.26
N ASN A 74 3.01 -3.66 -7.84
CA ASN A 74 2.58 -2.40 -8.45
C ASN A 74 2.79 -1.18 -7.53
N SER A 75 4.05 -0.88 -7.19
CA SER A 75 4.43 0.41 -6.58
C SER A 75 4.89 1.41 -7.64
N PHE A 76 4.52 2.68 -7.46
CA PHE A 76 4.73 3.75 -8.44
C PHE A 76 5.43 4.95 -7.82
N ILE A 77 5.93 5.87 -8.64
CA ILE A 77 6.63 7.07 -8.18
C ILE A 77 5.87 8.29 -8.68
N ILE A 78 5.57 9.19 -7.76
CA ILE A 78 4.77 10.40 -8.00
C ILE A 78 5.55 11.57 -7.42
N GLU A 79 6.04 12.48 -8.27
CA GLU A 79 6.68 13.74 -7.82
C GLU A 79 7.83 13.56 -6.80
N ASP A 80 8.64 12.51 -6.98
CA ASP A 80 9.72 12.08 -6.06
C ASP A 80 9.28 11.42 -4.74
N ASP A 81 7.96 11.21 -4.56
CA ASP A 81 7.39 10.33 -3.53
C ASP A 81 7.09 8.93 -4.08
N PHE A 82 6.82 7.98 -3.18
CA PHE A 82 6.48 6.60 -3.48
C PHE A 82 5.00 6.33 -3.24
N LEU A 83 4.31 5.78 -4.23
CA LEU A 83 3.01 5.16 -4.05
C LEU A 83 3.19 3.66 -3.87
N VAL A 84 2.86 3.16 -2.69
CA VAL A 84 2.98 1.76 -2.31
C VAL A 84 1.59 1.10 -2.34
N HIS A 85 1.51 -0.07 -2.94
CA HIS A 85 0.28 -0.86 -3.07
C HIS A 85 0.31 -2.07 -2.13
N GLY A 86 -0.46 -2.01 -1.05
CA GLY A 86 -0.83 -3.17 -0.24
C GLY A 86 -2.11 -3.83 -0.76
N GLU A 87 -2.55 -4.94 -0.15
CA GLU A 87 -3.76 -5.66 -0.60
C GLU A 87 -5.06 -4.89 -0.32
N LEU A 88 -5.16 -4.20 0.83
CA LEU A 88 -6.36 -3.45 1.23
C LEU A 88 -6.20 -1.94 1.10
N GLN A 89 -4.97 -1.45 1.06
CA GLN A 89 -4.65 -0.04 1.14
C GLN A 89 -3.53 0.33 0.18
N ILE A 90 -3.60 1.56 -0.32
CA ILE A 90 -2.48 2.22 -0.98
C ILE A 90 -1.96 3.34 -0.08
N PHE A 91 -0.65 3.62 -0.16
CA PHE A 91 0.02 4.62 0.65
C PHE A 91 0.84 5.54 -0.25
N ARG A 92 0.76 6.85 -0.07
CA ARG A 92 1.79 7.78 -0.59
C ARG A 92 2.78 8.08 0.52
N ILE A 93 4.06 7.87 0.24
CA ILE A 93 5.14 7.90 1.22
C ILE A 93 6.27 8.78 0.68
N THR A 94 6.82 9.65 1.51
CA THR A 94 8.00 10.45 1.16
C THR A 94 9.25 9.59 1.03
N LYS A 95 10.33 10.13 0.47
CA LYS A 95 11.65 9.47 0.48
C LYS A 95 12.22 9.27 1.89
N GLU A 96 11.77 10.06 2.86
CA GLU A 96 12.06 9.90 4.28
C GLU A 96 11.23 8.80 4.94
N GLY A 97 10.30 8.15 4.21
CA GLY A 97 9.44 7.08 4.72
C GLY A 97 8.18 7.55 5.44
N GLU A 98 7.88 8.85 5.40
CA GLU A 98 6.70 9.41 6.05
C GLU A 98 5.45 9.15 5.20
N ILE A 99 4.42 8.56 5.78
CA ILE A 99 3.11 8.44 5.11
C ILE A 99 2.50 9.84 4.97
N LEU A 100 2.30 10.29 3.73
CA LEU A 100 1.57 11.52 3.40
C LEU A 100 0.06 11.31 3.49
N TRP A 101 -0.41 10.18 2.95
CA TRP A 101 -1.80 9.73 3.04
C TRP A 101 -1.90 8.23 2.71
N ASP A 102 -2.98 7.62 3.18
CA ASP A 102 -3.41 6.28 2.86
C ASP A 102 -4.83 6.30 2.26
N PHE A 103 -5.17 5.26 1.51
CA PHE A 103 -6.52 5.08 0.98
C PHE A 103 -6.89 3.59 0.93
N GLY A 104 -8.01 3.25 1.57
CA GLY A 104 -8.59 1.91 1.57
C GLY A 104 -9.89 1.84 0.76
N GLY A 105 -10.07 0.72 0.05
CA GLY A 105 -11.29 0.41 -0.70
C GLY A 105 -12.33 -0.32 0.14
N ARG A 106 -13.41 -0.77 -0.51
CA ARG A 106 -14.40 -1.67 0.11
C ARG A 106 -13.93 -3.11 0.22
N ASP A 107 -13.02 -3.50 -0.66
CA ASP A 107 -12.48 -4.85 -0.81
C ASP A 107 -11.02 -4.76 -1.29
N ILE A 108 -10.37 -5.91 -1.43
CA ILE A 108 -8.98 -6.02 -1.84
C ILE A 108 -8.74 -5.45 -3.24
N TRP A 109 -7.57 -4.86 -3.45
CA TRP A 109 -7.11 -4.32 -4.72
C TRP A 109 -6.66 -5.42 -5.68
N VAL A 110 -7.63 -6.16 -6.22
CA VAL A 110 -7.41 -7.24 -7.18
C VAL A 110 -8.40 -7.10 -8.32
N ASN A 111 -7.92 -6.90 -9.54
CA ASN A 111 -8.82 -6.85 -10.69
C ASN A 111 -8.92 -8.19 -11.42
N ILE A 112 -10.02 -8.91 -11.20
CA ILE A 112 -10.28 -10.22 -11.83
C ILE A 112 -10.68 -10.14 -13.32
N GLU A 113 -10.91 -8.94 -13.86
CA GLU A 113 -11.23 -8.74 -15.29
C GLU A 113 -9.99 -8.65 -16.19
N GLY A 114 -8.78 -8.81 -15.61
CA GLY A 114 -7.52 -8.79 -16.36
C GLY A 114 -7.06 -7.39 -16.76
N LYS A 115 -7.67 -6.33 -16.20
CA LYS A 115 -7.13 -4.97 -16.26
C LYS A 115 -6.17 -4.75 -15.08
N PRO A 116 -5.23 -3.80 -15.17
CA PRO A 116 -4.46 -3.39 -13.99
C PRO A 116 -5.40 -2.85 -12.90
N GLU A 117 -5.13 -3.25 -11.66
CA GLU A 117 -5.86 -2.78 -10.47
C GLU A 117 -5.53 -1.33 -10.11
N ILE A 118 -4.34 -0.83 -10.48
CA ILE A 118 -3.96 0.58 -10.38
C ILE A 118 -3.58 1.11 -11.76
N THR A 119 -4.12 2.26 -12.14
CA THR A 119 -3.70 3.01 -13.32
C THR A 119 -3.58 4.50 -13.04
N PHE A 120 -2.72 5.17 -13.81
CA PHE A 120 -2.48 6.61 -13.71
C PHE A 120 -2.88 7.29 -15.00
N GLU A 121 -3.83 8.21 -14.93
CA GLU A 121 -4.30 8.97 -16.09
C GLU A 121 -4.62 10.40 -15.69
N ASN A 122 -4.13 11.40 -16.44
CA ASN A 122 -4.53 12.81 -16.28
C ASN A 122 -4.41 13.35 -14.83
N ASN A 123 -3.32 13.03 -14.12
CA ASN A 123 -3.11 13.36 -12.69
C ASN A 123 -4.12 12.74 -11.73
N LEU A 124 -4.72 11.62 -12.13
CA LEU A 124 -5.62 10.83 -11.31
C LEU A 124 -5.05 9.43 -11.10
N ILE A 125 -5.34 8.87 -9.94
CA ILE A 125 -5.11 7.48 -9.59
C ILE A 125 -6.45 6.76 -9.73
N ARG A 126 -6.52 5.73 -10.57
CA ARG A 126 -7.70 4.87 -10.68
C ARG A 126 -7.38 3.53 -10.03
N LEU A 127 -8.23 3.10 -9.11
CA LEU A 127 -8.10 1.83 -8.40
C LEU A 127 -9.32 0.95 -8.70
N PHE A 128 -9.09 -0.36 -8.84
CA PHE A 128 -10.13 -1.35 -9.02
C PHE A 128 -10.05 -2.42 -7.94
N ASP A 129 -11.15 -2.64 -7.24
CA ASP A 129 -11.26 -3.71 -6.24
C ASP A 129 -11.67 -5.06 -6.85
N PHE A 130 -11.73 -6.11 -6.01
CA PHE A 130 -12.14 -7.47 -6.37
C PHE A 130 -13.50 -7.54 -7.09
N GLU A 131 -14.47 -6.73 -6.68
CA GLU A 131 -15.78 -6.64 -7.30
C GLU A 131 -15.78 -5.77 -8.57
N SER A 132 -14.61 -5.28 -8.97
CA SER A 132 -14.40 -4.34 -10.09
C SER A 132 -15.11 -3.00 -9.91
N ASN A 133 -15.32 -2.56 -8.68
CA ASN A 133 -15.68 -1.16 -8.41
C ASN A 133 -14.45 -0.29 -8.69
N GLU A 134 -14.67 0.89 -9.28
CA GLU A 134 -13.62 1.85 -9.57
C GLU A 134 -13.64 3.00 -8.56
N TYR A 135 -12.46 3.35 -8.06
CA TYR A 135 -12.22 4.51 -7.21
C TYR A 135 -11.27 5.44 -7.94
N VAL A 136 -11.62 6.72 -8.03
CA VAL A 136 -10.78 7.73 -8.67
C VAL A 136 -10.31 8.71 -7.61
N LEU A 137 -9.00 8.82 -7.45
CA LEU A 137 -8.36 9.72 -6.50
C LEU A 137 -7.58 10.81 -7.23
N ASN A 138 -7.45 11.98 -6.62
CA ASN A 138 -6.40 12.92 -6.97
C ASN A 138 -5.07 12.54 -6.27
N PHE A 139 -3.98 13.24 -6.60
CA PHE A 139 -2.67 12.96 -5.98
C PHE A 139 -2.55 13.38 -4.49
N ASP A 140 -3.53 14.10 -3.95
CA ASP A 140 -3.64 14.39 -2.53
C ASP A 140 -4.31 13.23 -1.74
N GLY A 141 -4.61 12.10 -2.40
CA GLY A 141 -5.24 10.93 -1.78
C GLY A 141 -6.75 11.08 -1.59
N LYS A 142 -7.36 12.13 -2.15
CA LYS A 142 -8.79 12.38 -1.99
C LYS A 142 -9.58 11.68 -3.08
N GLU A 143 -10.58 10.88 -2.67
CA GLU A 143 -11.59 10.33 -3.58
C GLU A 143 -12.39 11.47 -4.22
N ILE A 144 -12.39 11.50 -5.55
CA ILE A 144 -13.15 12.43 -6.37
C ILE A 144 -14.35 11.77 -7.06
N GLU A 145 -14.29 10.47 -7.30
CA GLU A 145 -15.34 9.70 -7.95
C GLU A 145 -15.32 8.23 -7.49
N PHE A 146 -16.49 7.66 -7.26
CA PHE A 146 -16.69 6.23 -6.98
C PHE A 146 -17.70 5.65 -7.96
N ASN A 147 -17.27 4.64 -8.69
CA ASN A 147 -18.00 4.00 -9.79
C ASN A 147 -18.24 2.52 -9.46
N PRO A 148 -19.36 2.19 -8.79
CA PRO A 148 -19.66 0.81 -8.46
C PRO A 148 -19.98 0.02 -9.73
N LYS A 149 -19.52 -1.24 -9.80
CA LYS A 149 -19.88 -2.10 -10.93
C LYS A 149 -21.35 -2.46 -10.86
N ILE A 150 -22.13 -1.94 -11.81
CA ILE A 150 -23.55 -2.29 -11.93
C ILE A 150 -23.64 -3.68 -12.56
N ALA A 151 -24.05 -4.68 -11.77
CA ALA A 151 -24.41 -5.99 -12.29
C ALA A 151 -25.50 -5.83 -13.35
N LYS A 152 -25.24 -6.26 -14.59
CA LYS A 152 -26.30 -6.40 -15.60
C LYS A 152 -27.34 -7.34 -15.01
N LYS A 153 -28.59 -6.87 -14.90
CA LYS A 153 -29.73 -7.76 -14.61
C LYS A 153 -29.68 -8.89 -15.64
N ARG A 154 -29.57 -10.12 -15.15
CA ARG A 154 -29.83 -11.30 -15.98
C ARG A 154 -31.33 -11.29 -16.23
N ASP A 155 -31.73 -10.95 -17.45
CA ASP A 155 -33.07 -11.25 -17.92
C ASP A 155 -33.14 -12.79 -18.04
N TYR A 156 -33.91 -13.41 -17.14
CA TYR A 156 -34.20 -14.85 -17.14
C TYR A 156 -35.33 -15.17 -18.13
#